data_AF-A0A2N3YEY1-F1
#
_entry.id   AF-A0A2N3YEY1-F1
#
_cell.length_a   1.000
_cell.length_b   1.000
_cell.length_c   1.000
_cell.angle_alpha   90.00
_cell.angle_beta   90.00
_cell.angle_gamma   90.00
#
_symmetry.space_group_name_H-M   'P 1'
#
loop_
_entity.id
_entity.type
_entity.pdbx_description
1 polymer ?
#
loop_
_entity_poly.entity_id
_entity_poly.type
_entity_poly.pdbx_seq_one_letter_code
_entity_poly.pdbx_strand_id
1 'polypeptide(L)'
;MSEVDWSPAFPNQRPPFAPGNTMSLRHGVYSPRRIGERAQTVVDQLLEQAGVGYLAAPEYRASVWRYAQRQARADLMHDRLLEHSESCEEVAGCETCESLERRWREFDTAAAKASERLGLDPLSRARLGKDVAQGRQADAAAIMAELHRQELERNAGGEGS
;
A
#
# COMPACT_ATOMS: atom_id res chain seq x y z
N MET A 1 -15.54 -30.98 -36.04
CA MET A 1 -14.96 -29.63 -35.83
C MET A 1 -14.00 -29.41 -36.97
N SER A 2 -14.27 -28.46 -37.86
CA SER A 2 -13.49 -28.21 -39.07
C SER A 2 -12.07 -27.75 -38.70
N GLU A 3 -11.06 -28.48 -39.14
CA GLU A 3 -9.68 -27.99 -39.18
C GLU A 3 -9.63 -26.77 -40.10
N VAL A 4 -9.33 -25.61 -39.53
CA VAL A 4 -9.12 -24.38 -40.32
C VAL A 4 -7.72 -24.49 -40.90
N ASP A 5 -7.64 -24.69 -42.21
CA ASP A 5 -6.39 -24.74 -42.97
C ASP A 5 -5.74 -23.34 -42.96
N TRP A 6 -4.70 -23.16 -42.14
CA TRP A 6 -4.00 -21.89 -42.01
C TRP A 6 -2.80 -21.85 -42.97
N SER A 7 -2.75 -20.83 -43.83
CA SER A 7 -1.60 -20.54 -44.69
C SER A 7 -0.94 -19.20 -44.32
N PRO A 8 0.40 -19.11 -44.26
CA PRO A 8 1.10 -17.85 -44.02
C PRO A 8 0.95 -16.89 -45.22
N ALA A 9 0.73 -15.60 -44.95
CA ALA A 9 0.67 -14.53 -45.95
C ALA A 9 2.06 -14.04 -46.40
N PHE A 10 3.12 -14.33 -45.64
CA PHE A 10 4.50 -13.97 -45.98
C PHE A 10 5.53 -14.95 -45.36
N PRO A 11 6.76 -15.03 -45.91
CA PRO A 11 7.80 -15.92 -45.39
C PRO A 11 8.07 -15.70 -43.89
N ASN A 12 8.19 -16.79 -43.13
CA ASN A 12 8.43 -16.82 -41.68
C ASN A 12 7.30 -16.28 -40.78
N GLN A 13 6.07 -16.12 -41.30
CA GLN A 13 4.92 -15.83 -40.44
C GLN A 13 4.64 -17.02 -39.51
N ARG A 14 4.46 -16.76 -38.21
CA ARG A 14 4.09 -17.79 -37.24
C ARG A 14 2.60 -18.11 -37.35
N PRO A 15 2.19 -19.38 -37.16
CA PRO A 15 0.79 -19.75 -37.09
C PRO A 15 0.06 -18.99 -35.97
N PRO A 16 -1.26 -18.78 -36.08
CA PRO A 16 -2.05 -18.22 -35.00
C PRO A 16 -1.95 -19.14 -33.78
N PHE A 17 -2.06 -18.57 -32.58
CA PHE A 17 -2.12 -19.39 -31.38
C PHE A 17 -3.33 -20.33 -31.47
N ALA A 18 -3.12 -21.61 -31.18
CA ALA A 18 -4.20 -22.59 -31.12
C ALA A 18 -5.31 -22.10 -30.17
N PRO A 19 -6.59 -22.30 -30.50
CA PRO A 19 -7.69 -22.05 -29.58
C PRO A 19 -7.44 -22.77 -28.24
N GLY A 20 -7.55 -22.04 -27.12
CA GLY A 20 -7.22 -22.59 -25.79
C GLY A 20 -5.74 -22.51 -25.41
N ASN A 21 -4.89 -21.83 -26.18
CA ASN A 21 -3.51 -21.60 -25.78
C ASN A 21 -3.44 -20.67 -24.54
N THR A 22 -3.17 -21.27 -23.38
CA THR A 22 -3.00 -20.58 -22.10
C THR A 22 -1.55 -20.27 -21.75
N MET A 23 -0.56 -20.61 -22.60
CA MET A 23 0.86 -20.35 -22.29
C MET A 23 1.17 -18.86 -22.06
N SER A 24 0.34 -17.96 -22.58
CA SER A 24 0.44 -16.52 -22.37
C SER A 24 -0.47 -15.98 -21.24
N LEU A 25 -1.25 -16.83 -20.56
CA LEU A 25 -2.03 -16.44 -19.38
C LEU A 25 -1.09 -16.30 -18.18
N ARG A 26 -0.38 -15.18 -18.15
CA ARG A 26 0.34 -14.74 -16.96
C ARG A 26 -0.70 -14.30 -15.94
N HIS A 27 -0.69 -14.96 -14.78
CA HIS A 27 -1.46 -14.54 -13.62
C HIS A 27 -1.21 -13.04 -13.35
N GLY A 28 -2.27 -12.33 -12.93
CA GLY A 28 -2.30 -10.87 -12.84
C GLY A 28 -1.25 -10.22 -11.93
N VAL A 29 -0.62 -11.02 -11.07
CA VAL A 29 0.30 -10.60 -10.00
C VAL A 29 1.48 -9.76 -10.49
N TYR A 30 1.93 -9.99 -11.73
CA TYR A 30 3.05 -9.24 -12.33
C TYR A 30 2.61 -8.27 -13.43
N SER A 31 1.30 -8.11 -13.66
CA SER A 31 0.77 -7.18 -14.66
C SER A 31 0.74 -5.76 -14.10
N PRO A 32 1.52 -4.80 -14.63
CA PRO A 32 1.49 -3.43 -14.16
C PRO A 32 0.09 -2.82 -14.23
N ARG A 33 -0.69 -3.19 -15.27
CA ARG A 33 -2.08 -2.76 -15.42
C ARG A 33 -2.97 -3.26 -14.28
N ARG A 34 -2.98 -4.57 -14.02
CA ARG A 34 -3.84 -5.14 -12.95
C ARG A 34 -3.42 -4.66 -11.57
N ILE A 35 -2.11 -4.53 -11.32
CA ILE A 35 -1.62 -3.93 -10.08
C ILE A 35 -2.12 -2.49 -9.95
N GLY A 36 -2.02 -1.69 -11.02
CA GLY A 36 -2.46 -0.29 -11.01
C GLY A 36 -3.96 -0.15 -10.77
N GLU A 37 -4.79 -0.96 -11.43
CA GLU A 37 -6.24 -1.00 -11.23
C GLU A 37 -6.59 -1.35 -9.78
N ARG A 38 -6.02 -2.44 -9.23
CA ARG A 38 -6.26 -2.85 -7.84
C ARG A 38 -5.70 -1.83 -6.84
N ALA A 39 -4.54 -1.23 -7.12
CA ALA A 39 -3.95 -0.19 -6.28
C ALA A 39 -4.84 1.06 -6.23
N GLN A 40 -5.46 1.45 -7.34
CA GLN A 40 -6.41 2.56 -7.34
C GLN A 40 -7.58 2.27 -6.39
N THR A 41 -8.16 1.07 -6.47
CA THR A 41 -9.21 0.65 -5.53
C THR A 41 -8.76 0.73 -4.07
N VAL A 42 -7.53 0.31 -3.77
CA VAL A 42 -6.97 0.41 -2.40
C VAL A 42 -6.83 1.87 -1.96
N VAL A 43 -6.41 2.78 -2.85
CA VAL A 43 -6.33 4.21 -2.53
C VAL A 43 -7.71 4.79 -2.25
N ASP A 44 -8.69 4.49 -3.09
CA ASP A 44 -10.05 5.01 -2.97
C ASP A 44 -10.65 4.56 -1.63
N GLN A 45 -10.57 3.25 -1.32
CA GLN A 45 -11.02 2.69 -0.04
C GLN A 45 -10.28 3.29 1.16
N LEU A 46 -8.96 3.52 1.04
CA LEU A 46 -8.18 4.11 2.11
C LEU A 46 -8.65 5.54 2.42
N LEU A 47 -8.87 6.36 1.40
CA LEU A 47 -9.25 7.77 1.58
C LEU A 47 -10.70 7.94 2.05
N GLU A 48 -11.56 6.92 1.88
CA GLU A 48 -12.90 6.87 2.46
C GLU A 48 -12.91 6.59 3.97
N GLN A 49 -11.82 6.07 4.54
CA GLN A 49 -11.77 5.72 5.96
C GLN A 49 -11.77 6.96 6.87
N ALA A 50 -12.51 6.88 7.97
CA ALA A 50 -12.55 7.94 8.96
C ALA A 50 -11.17 8.14 9.63
N GLY A 51 -10.73 9.39 9.73
CA GLY A 51 -9.54 9.76 10.49
C GLY A 51 -8.21 9.56 9.76
N VAL A 52 -8.21 9.32 8.44
CA VAL A 52 -7.01 9.32 7.59
C VAL A 52 -7.00 10.42 6.52
N GLY A 53 -7.90 11.41 6.63
CA GLY A 53 -8.04 12.48 5.64
C GLY A 53 -6.75 13.29 5.36
N TYR A 54 -5.79 13.29 6.29
CA TYR A 54 -4.47 13.89 6.07
C TYR A 54 -3.68 13.21 4.93
N LEU A 55 -3.94 11.93 4.65
CA LEU A 55 -3.31 11.19 3.56
C LEU A 55 -3.71 11.67 2.17
N ALA A 56 -4.78 12.46 2.05
CA ALA A 56 -5.16 13.11 0.80
C ALA A 56 -4.22 14.26 0.40
N ALA A 57 -3.37 14.74 1.32
CA ALA A 57 -2.46 15.84 1.02
C ALA A 57 -1.38 15.43 -0.02
N PRO A 58 -1.00 16.32 -0.95
CA PRO A 58 -0.09 16.00 -2.06
C PRO A 58 1.24 15.37 -1.65
N GLU A 59 1.78 15.76 -0.50
CA GLU A 59 3.03 15.26 0.08
C GLU A 59 2.97 13.76 0.42
N TYR A 60 1.78 13.23 0.72
CA TYR A 60 1.59 11.80 1.02
C TYR A 60 1.32 10.96 -0.22
N ARG A 61 0.99 11.59 -1.37
CA ARG A 61 0.53 10.89 -2.59
C ARG A 61 1.46 9.75 -3.01
N ALA A 62 2.78 9.99 -3.01
CA ALA A 62 3.76 8.98 -3.41
C ALA A 62 3.86 7.82 -2.41
N SER A 63 3.66 8.08 -1.11
CA SER A 63 3.71 7.07 -0.06
C SER A 63 2.43 6.23 -0.04
N VAL A 64 1.27 6.87 -0.17
CA VAL A 64 -0.04 6.23 -0.35
C VAL A 64 -0.03 5.31 -1.58
N TRP A 65 0.45 5.82 -2.72
CA TRP A 65 0.53 5.02 -3.95
C TRP A 65 1.48 3.81 -3.80
N ARG A 66 2.62 3.98 -3.10
CA ARG A 66 3.53 2.86 -2.82
C ARG A 66 2.92 1.82 -1.90
N TYR A 67 2.18 2.23 -0.88
CA TYR A 67 1.42 1.32 -0.03
C TYR A 67 0.39 0.55 -0.86
N ALA A 68 -0.44 1.26 -1.62
CA ALA A 68 -1.51 0.67 -2.42
C ALA A 68 -0.99 -0.34 -3.46
N GLN A 69 0.13 -0.05 -4.13
CA GLN A 69 0.75 -1.01 -5.05
C GLN A 69 1.24 -2.29 -4.35
N ARG A 70 1.75 -2.19 -3.12
CA ARG A 70 2.21 -3.34 -2.35
C ARG A 70 1.03 -4.19 -1.88
N GLN A 71 0.00 -3.53 -1.35
CA GLN A 71 -1.26 -4.19 -0.98
C GLN A 71 -1.88 -4.91 -2.17
N ALA A 72 -2.01 -4.22 -3.31
CA ALA A 72 -2.54 -4.80 -4.53
C ALA A 72 -1.78 -6.05 -5.01
N ARG A 73 -0.45 -6.08 -4.86
CA ARG A 73 0.36 -7.27 -5.18
C ARG A 73 0.13 -8.40 -4.19
N ALA A 74 0.01 -8.09 -2.90
CA ALA A 74 -0.31 -9.07 -1.87
C ALA A 74 -1.69 -9.69 -2.16
N ASP A 75 -2.71 -8.87 -2.39
CA ASP A 75 -4.08 -9.33 -2.69
C ASP A 75 -4.11 -10.20 -3.94
N LEU A 76 -3.51 -9.75 -5.05
CA LEU A 76 -3.46 -10.53 -6.29
C LEU A 76 -2.71 -11.87 -6.12
N MET A 77 -1.68 -11.91 -5.27
CA MET A 77 -0.95 -13.14 -4.99
C MET A 77 -1.75 -14.07 -4.08
N HIS A 78 -2.49 -13.51 -3.12
CA HIS A 78 -3.41 -14.27 -2.28
C HIS A 78 -4.53 -14.89 -3.11
N ASP A 79 -5.17 -14.10 -3.98
CA ASP A 79 -6.19 -14.57 -4.93
C ASP A 79 -5.66 -15.78 -5.74
N ARG A 80 -4.39 -15.70 -6.20
CA ARG A 80 -3.75 -16.78 -6.95
C ARG A 80 -3.44 -18.02 -6.10
N LEU A 81 -3.02 -17.82 -4.85
CA LEU A 81 -2.79 -18.92 -3.91
C LEU A 81 -4.11 -19.68 -3.67
N LEU A 82 -5.20 -18.95 -3.41
CA LEU A 82 -6.52 -19.53 -3.21
C LEU A 82 -6.98 -20.32 -4.44
N GLU A 83 -6.96 -19.70 -5.62
CA GLU A 83 -7.33 -20.34 -6.89
C GLU A 83 -6.54 -21.64 -7.13
N HIS A 84 -5.23 -21.63 -6.88
CA HIS A 84 -4.43 -22.83 -7.05
C HIS A 84 -4.74 -23.89 -5.99
N SER A 85 -4.91 -23.49 -4.73
CA SER A 85 -5.21 -24.40 -3.63
C SER A 85 -6.54 -25.14 -3.81
N GLU A 86 -7.54 -24.50 -4.42
CA GLU A 86 -8.83 -25.14 -4.76
C GLU A 86 -8.68 -26.25 -5.81
N SER A 87 -7.71 -26.13 -6.70
CA SER A 87 -7.41 -27.12 -7.75
C SER A 87 -6.40 -28.19 -7.33
N CYS A 88 -5.81 -28.05 -6.14
CA CYS A 88 -4.75 -28.91 -5.65
C CYS A 88 -5.33 -30.06 -4.84
N GLU A 89 -5.00 -31.31 -5.21
CA GLU A 89 -5.51 -32.52 -4.53
C GLU A 89 -5.06 -32.59 -3.06
N GLU A 90 -3.80 -32.23 -2.79
CA GLU A 90 -3.25 -32.12 -1.44
C GLU A 90 -2.44 -30.81 -1.33
N VAL A 91 -2.94 -29.87 -0.52
CA VAL A 91 -2.26 -28.58 -0.30
C VAL A 91 -0.99 -28.75 0.53
N ALA A 92 -0.99 -29.67 1.49
CA ALA A 92 0.17 -29.95 2.33
C ALA A 92 1.28 -30.63 1.50
N GLY A 93 2.49 -30.08 1.52
CA GLY A 93 3.61 -30.60 0.72
C GLY A 93 3.55 -30.26 -0.78
N CYS A 94 2.55 -29.50 -1.23
CA CYS A 94 2.54 -28.98 -2.60
C CYS A 94 3.55 -27.83 -2.73
N GLU A 95 4.65 -28.08 -3.45
CA GLU A 95 5.71 -27.09 -3.69
C GLU A 95 5.20 -25.77 -4.31
N THR A 96 4.16 -25.86 -5.15
CA THR A 96 3.58 -24.68 -5.80
C THR A 96 2.80 -23.84 -4.80
N CYS A 97 1.97 -24.45 -3.95
CA CYS A 97 1.26 -23.78 -2.86
C CYS A 97 2.25 -23.10 -1.90
N GLU A 98 3.29 -23.81 -1.47
CA GLU A 98 4.31 -23.25 -0.57
C GLU A 98 5.07 -22.07 -1.20
N SER A 99 5.40 -22.16 -2.49
CA SER A 99 6.08 -21.07 -3.20
C SER A 99 5.19 -19.83 -3.37
N LEU A 100 3.90 -20.03 -3.68
CA LEU A 100 2.91 -18.96 -3.78
C LEU A 100 2.69 -18.30 -2.41
N GLU A 101 2.55 -19.09 -1.35
CA GLU A 101 2.39 -18.60 0.01
C GLU A 101 3.61 -17.79 0.46
N ARG A 102 4.83 -18.31 0.24
CA ARG A 102 6.07 -17.57 0.53
C ARG A 102 6.11 -16.22 -0.18
N ARG A 103 5.69 -16.16 -1.44
CA ARG A 103 5.67 -14.90 -2.20
C ARG A 103 4.58 -13.96 -1.73
N TRP A 104 3.40 -14.48 -1.39
CA TRP A 104 2.33 -13.70 -0.78
C TRP A 104 2.81 -13.05 0.54
N ARG A 105 3.40 -13.84 1.45
CA ARG A 105 3.95 -13.34 2.73
C ARG A 105 5.01 -12.25 2.52
N GLU A 106 5.84 -12.36 1.48
CA GLU A 106 6.81 -11.31 1.13
C GLU A 106 6.12 -9.99 0.77
N PHE A 107 5.10 -10.03 -0.09
CA PHE A 107 4.34 -8.84 -0.48
C PHE A 107 3.50 -8.28 0.66
N ASP A 108 2.88 -9.14 1.45
CA ASP A 108 2.09 -8.77 2.62
C ASP A 108 2.95 -8.07 3.68
N THR A 109 4.12 -8.62 3.99
CA THR A 109 5.09 -7.98 4.89
C THR A 109 5.53 -6.61 4.36
N ALA A 110 5.73 -6.48 3.04
CA ALA A 110 6.08 -5.20 2.44
C ALA A 110 4.93 -4.18 2.52
N ALA A 111 3.68 -4.63 2.38
CA ALA A 111 2.49 -3.80 2.54
C ALA A 111 2.32 -3.35 4.00
N ALA A 112 2.48 -4.25 4.97
CA ALA A 112 2.43 -3.94 6.40
C ALA A 112 3.45 -2.86 6.78
N LYS A 113 4.73 -3.00 6.35
CA LYS A 113 5.76 -1.98 6.60
C LYS A 113 5.46 -0.62 5.95
N ALA A 114 4.76 -0.62 4.80
CA ALA A 114 4.34 0.62 4.16
C ALA A 114 3.17 1.27 4.91
N SER A 115 2.26 0.45 5.43
CA SER A 115 1.13 0.85 6.28
C SER A 115 1.61 1.50 7.59
N GLU A 116 2.62 0.91 8.24
CA GLU A 116 3.24 1.46 9.45
C GLU A 116 3.77 2.88 9.25
N ARG A 117 4.46 3.12 8.13
CA ARG A 117 5.02 4.44 7.79
C ARG A 117 3.95 5.49 7.53
N LEU A 118 2.75 5.08 7.18
CA LEU A 118 1.60 5.95 7.00
C LEU A 118 0.80 6.12 8.30
N GLY A 119 1.18 5.46 9.41
CA GLY A 119 0.44 5.55 10.66
C GLY A 119 -0.92 4.85 10.61
N LEU A 120 -1.07 3.85 9.75
CA LEU A 120 -2.34 3.13 9.55
C LEU A 120 -2.54 2.00 10.56
N ASP A 121 -1.49 1.52 11.21
CA ASP A 121 -1.64 0.58 12.33
C ASP A 121 -1.86 1.34 13.66
N PRO A 122 -2.61 0.75 14.61
CA PRO A 122 -2.95 1.41 15.88
C PRO A 122 -1.73 1.88 16.68
N LEU A 123 -0.62 1.14 16.63
CA LEU A 123 0.57 1.46 17.40
C LEU A 123 1.32 2.64 16.79
N SER A 124 1.52 2.66 15.46
CA SER A 124 2.13 3.80 14.77
C SER A 124 1.25 5.04 14.89
N ARG A 125 -0.09 4.88 14.83
CA ARG A 125 -1.02 5.99 15.08
C ARG A 125 -0.88 6.55 16.50
N ALA A 126 -0.79 5.69 17.51
CA ALA A 126 -0.59 6.10 18.89
C ALA A 126 0.77 6.80 19.10
N ARG A 127 1.84 6.30 18.46
CA ARG A 127 3.17 6.92 18.48
C ARG A 127 3.16 8.32 17.86
N LEU A 128 2.60 8.46 16.66
CA LEU A 128 2.43 9.77 16.02
C LEU A 128 1.60 10.73 16.87
N GLY A 129 0.52 10.23 17.49
CA GLY A 129 -0.30 11.03 18.41
C GLY A 129 0.49 11.52 19.63
N LYS A 130 1.34 10.67 20.21
CA LYS A 130 2.23 11.04 21.32
C LYS A 130 3.22 12.12 20.89
N ASP A 131 3.89 11.96 19.75
CA ASP A 131 4.90 12.91 19.27
C ASP A 131 4.29 14.30 19.01
N VAL A 132 3.09 14.33 18.39
CA VAL A 132 2.34 15.58 18.18
C VAL A 132 1.92 16.22 19.50
N ALA A 133 1.45 15.44 20.47
CA ALA A 133 1.07 15.95 21.78
C ALA A 133 2.27 16.53 22.55
N GLN A 134 3.42 15.86 22.49
CA GLN A 134 4.66 16.34 23.11
C GLN A 134 5.16 17.65 22.50
N GLY A 135 5.13 17.76 21.16
CA GLY A 135 5.48 19.02 20.48
C GLY A 135 4.59 20.18 20.92
N ARG A 136 3.27 19.97 20.96
CA ARG A 136 2.31 20.99 21.43
C ARG A 136 2.54 21.42 22.87
N GLN A 137 2.90 20.49 23.75
CA GLN A 137 3.22 20.83 25.14
C GLN A 137 4.49 21.67 25.26
N ALA A 138 5.51 21.38 24.44
CA ALA A 138 6.74 22.17 24.41
C ALA A 138 6.48 23.59 23.89
N ASP A 139 5.69 23.75 22.82
CA ASP A 139 5.31 25.05 22.28
C ASP A 139 4.52 25.88 23.29
N ALA A 140 3.54 25.26 23.97
CA ALA A 140 2.77 25.91 25.01
C ALA A 140 3.65 26.37 26.18
N ALA A 141 4.59 25.55 26.62
CA ALA A 141 5.53 25.92 27.69
C ALA A 141 6.43 27.10 27.28
N ALA A 142 6.90 27.13 26.02
CA ALA A 142 7.68 28.23 25.49
C ALA A 142 6.88 29.55 25.46
N ILE A 143 5.61 29.50 25.02
CA ILE A 143 4.71 30.66 25.02
C ILE A 143 4.47 31.16 26.45
N MET A 144 4.20 30.25 27.40
CA MET A 144 3.95 30.63 28.79
C MET A 144 5.20 31.21 29.46
N ALA A 145 6.38 30.67 29.17
CA ALA A 145 7.65 31.22 29.66
C ALA A 145 7.91 32.62 29.09
N GLU A 146 7.60 32.85 27.81
CA GLU A 146 7.71 34.17 27.18
C GLU A 146 6.76 35.19 27.81
N LEU A 147 5.49 34.83 27.98
CA LEU A 147 4.51 35.69 28.66
C LEU A 147 4.94 36.04 30.08
N HIS A 148 5.46 35.06 30.82
CA HIS A 148 5.94 35.29 32.18
C HIS A 148 7.13 36.27 32.23
N ARG A 149 8.06 36.17 31.26
CA ARG A 149 9.16 37.14 31.14
C ARG A 149 8.66 38.57 30.90
N GLN A 150 7.71 38.73 29.97
CA GLN A 150 7.12 40.03 29.66
C GLN A 150 6.36 40.64 30.85
N GLU A 151 5.70 39.82 31.66
CA GLU A 151 5.03 40.28 32.88
C GLU A 151 6.01 40.78 33.94
N LEU A 152 7.13 40.07 34.15
CA LEU A 152 8.18 40.49 35.08
C LEU A 152 8.82 41.81 34.63
N GLU A 153 9.09 41.97 33.34
CA GLU A 153 9.63 43.21 32.76
C GLU A 153 8.66 44.39 32.92
N ARG A 154 7.36 44.17 32.70
CA ARG A 154 6.32 45.19 32.95
C ARG A 154 6.23 45.61 34.41
N ASN A 155 6.29 44.65 35.33
CA ASN A 155 6.20 44.94 36.75
C ASN A 155 7.45 45.68 37.26
N ALA A 156 8.64 45.31 36.80
CA ALA A 156 9.89 46.00 37.14
C ALA A 156 9.96 47.44 36.58
N GLY A 157 9.35 47.70 35.42
CA GLY A 157 9.27 49.05 34.84
C GLY A 157 8.20 49.97 35.46
N GLY A 158 7.25 49.42 36.22
CA GLY A 158 6.13 50.17 36.82
C GLY A 158 6.38 50.73 38.22
N GLU A 159 7.40 50.26 38.95
CA GLU A 159 7.70 50.70 40.33
C GLU A 159 8.55 51.99 40.40
N GLY A 160 8.76 52.69 39.28
CA GLY A 160 9.64 53.87 39.18
C GLY A 160 8.98 55.21 38.82
N SER A 161 7.65 55.35 38.94
CA SER A 161 6.92 56.61 38.67
C SER A 161 6.16 57.14 39.89
#